data_AF-A0A350R095-F1
#
_entry.id   AF-A0A350R095-F1
#
_cell.length_a   1.000
_cell.length_b   1.000
_cell.length_c   1.000
_cell.angle_alpha   90.00
_cell.angle_beta   90.00
_cell.angle_gamma   90.00
#
_symmetry.space_group_name_H-M   'P 1'
#
loop_
_entity.id
_entity.type
_entity.pdbx_description
1 polymer ?
#
loop_
_entity_poly.entity_id
_entity_poly.type
_entity_poly.pdbx_seq_one_letter_code
_entity_poly.pdbx_strand_id
1 'polypeptide(L)'
;MVPFALGCIALFALPAHGEQIGGTNDGLLERSLRFLSLSDGSVRMVVMGTLLMGFGCGIMGGHIVTRRLSLFGDTLSHAVLPGVAVGFLWSQSKDSWAILIGATLAGFLGVALISMIRKTTRIRQDSALGLVLSGFYALGICMLTRIQKMEFGNQSGIDKYLFGQVVGLSESDLWTMLLSCALILLLSVFLYKEMLVTGFDSDFARSIGLPVELLQYLLWLLLAFSVITSLQVVGVVLVSALLVIPAATASLMTEKMDRLLFCSALLGCAAGVIGSFISFLGSHLPTGPLIVLVSAAFFLVTLLFHPRTGLLPQWLSSRGSDRRILRENTLKAAYQELEAMDFKQEIVPVSQLARRRRISMPQAYREVESLVTKKFATIHSPAGDASLSLQPVLLSLTPKGWETACRIVRNHRLWELYLTNEARYAPDHVHEDAEKIEHVLGEETVRRIERILSNPRRDPHGKLIPSQQDIDRGFVA
;
A
#
# COMPACT_ATOMS: atom_id res chain seq x y z
N MET A 1 1.50 14.74 -9.93
CA MET A 1 0.60 13.83 -9.18
C MET A 1 -0.89 14.15 -9.31
N VAL A 2 -1.28 15.42 -9.55
CA VAL A 2 -2.66 15.80 -9.90
C VAL A 2 -3.25 15.16 -11.19
N PRO A 3 -2.49 14.84 -12.26
CA PRO A 3 -3.10 14.32 -13.48
C PRO A 3 -3.63 12.87 -13.35
N PHE A 4 -3.12 12.07 -12.41
CA PHE A 4 -3.55 10.68 -12.23
C PHE A 4 -4.91 10.59 -11.52
N ALA A 5 -5.15 11.46 -10.53
CA ALA A 5 -6.44 11.52 -9.83
C ALA A 5 -7.56 12.13 -10.70
N LEU A 6 -7.23 13.11 -11.56
CA LEU A 6 -8.21 13.65 -12.52
C LEU A 6 -8.54 12.66 -13.65
N GLY A 7 -7.59 11.80 -14.06
CA GLY A 7 -7.83 10.78 -15.08
C GLY A 7 -8.87 9.73 -14.65
N CYS A 8 -8.87 9.30 -13.38
CA CYS A 8 -9.85 8.34 -12.87
C CYS A 8 -11.26 8.93 -12.73
N ILE A 9 -11.38 10.24 -12.48
CA ILE A 9 -12.68 10.93 -12.40
C ILE A 9 -13.23 11.21 -13.81
N ALA A 10 -12.37 11.49 -14.79
CA ALA A 10 -12.78 11.70 -16.19
C ALA A 10 -13.31 10.42 -16.88
N LEU A 11 -12.86 9.24 -16.45
CA LEU A 11 -13.33 7.94 -16.97
C LEU A 11 -14.77 7.59 -16.53
N PHE A 12 -15.29 8.23 -15.47
CA PHE A 12 -16.68 8.07 -15.03
C PHE A 12 -17.71 8.75 -15.95
N ALA A 13 -17.27 9.59 -16.90
CA ALA A 13 -18.14 10.40 -17.76
C ALA A 13 -18.37 9.79 -19.16
N LEU A 14 -17.87 8.59 -19.46
CA LEU A 14 -18.07 7.92 -20.74
C LEU A 14 -19.21 6.89 -20.68
N PRO A 15 -20.14 6.86 -21.66
CA PRO A 15 -21.20 5.88 -21.70
C PRO A 15 -20.64 4.49 -22.07
N ALA A 16 -20.34 3.68 -21.06
CA ALA A 16 -19.97 2.28 -21.23
C ALA A 16 -21.22 1.41 -21.49
N HIS A 17 -21.18 0.58 -22.54
CA HIS A 17 -22.26 -0.33 -22.92
C HIS A 17 -21.99 -1.74 -22.38
N GLY A 18 -22.96 -2.33 -21.68
CA GLY A 18 -22.88 -3.63 -21.01
C GLY A 18 -24.28 -4.24 -20.80
N GLU A 19 -24.33 -5.52 -20.44
CA GLU A 19 -25.60 -6.24 -20.27
C GLU A 19 -26.28 -5.89 -18.94
N GLN A 20 -27.56 -5.54 -19.02
CA GLN A 20 -28.34 -4.89 -17.96
C GLN A 20 -29.04 -5.91 -17.04
N ILE A 21 -29.06 -5.61 -15.74
CA ILE A 21 -29.97 -6.26 -14.79
C ILE A 21 -31.27 -5.46 -14.75
N GLY A 22 -32.31 -5.95 -15.43
CA GLY A 22 -33.68 -5.41 -15.33
C GLY A 22 -33.93 -4.15 -16.18
N GLY A 23 -34.75 -4.29 -17.22
CA GLY A 23 -35.19 -3.18 -18.07
C GLY A 23 -36.55 -2.64 -17.64
N THR A 24 -36.62 -1.58 -16.84
CA THR A 24 -37.82 -0.74 -16.68
C THR A 24 -37.49 0.73 -16.41
N ASN A 25 -38.33 1.63 -16.93
CA ASN A 25 -38.24 3.11 -16.83
C ASN A 25 -38.68 3.65 -15.45
N ASP A 26 -38.23 3.02 -14.36
CA ASP A 26 -38.61 3.43 -12.99
C ASP A 26 -37.64 4.51 -12.46
N GLY A 27 -38.11 5.36 -11.53
CA GLY A 27 -37.28 6.42 -10.93
C GLY A 27 -36.11 5.88 -10.08
N LEU A 28 -35.03 6.66 -9.88
CA LEU A 28 -33.83 6.23 -9.12
C LEU A 28 -34.15 5.73 -7.69
N LEU A 29 -35.12 6.36 -7.02
CA LEU A 29 -35.56 5.96 -5.68
C LEU A 29 -36.31 4.62 -5.68
N GLU A 30 -37.15 4.36 -6.68
CA GLU A 30 -37.86 3.08 -6.80
C GLU A 30 -36.91 1.94 -7.15
N ARG A 31 -35.94 2.19 -8.03
CA ARG A 31 -34.88 1.22 -8.34
C ARG A 31 -34.06 0.87 -7.10
N SER A 32 -33.64 1.87 -6.32
CA SER A 32 -32.86 1.62 -5.10
C SER A 32 -33.65 0.83 -4.05
N LEU A 33 -34.94 1.16 -3.83
CA LEU A 33 -35.80 0.41 -2.92
C LEU A 33 -36.06 -1.01 -3.41
N ARG A 34 -36.22 -1.24 -4.72
CA ARG A 34 -36.42 -2.58 -5.31
C ARG A 34 -35.20 -3.48 -5.15
N PHE A 35 -33.99 -2.94 -5.30
CA PHE A 35 -32.75 -3.66 -5.04
C PHE A 35 -32.62 -4.03 -3.56
N LEU A 36 -32.85 -3.07 -2.65
CA LEU A 36 -32.80 -3.30 -1.19
C LEU A 36 -33.89 -4.28 -0.72
N SER A 37 -35.04 -4.27 -1.38
CA SER A 37 -36.17 -5.17 -1.11
C SER A 37 -35.97 -6.60 -1.66
N LEU A 38 -34.88 -6.86 -2.40
CA LEU A 38 -34.53 -8.19 -2.97
C LEU A 38 -35.72 -8.92 -3.63
N SER A 39 -36.60 -8.15 -4.25
CA SER A 39 -37.90 -8.63 -4.72
C SER A 39 -37.78 -9.41 -6.03
N ASP A 40 -36.77 -9.09 -6.85
CA ASP A 40 -36.46 -9.82 -8.07
C ASP A 40 -35.55 -11.02 -7.80
N GLY A 41 -35.92 -12.19 -8.34
CA GLY A 41 -35.13 -13.43 -8.22
C GLY A 41 -33.70 -13.28 -8.75
N SER A 42 -33.53 -12.63 -9.91
CA SER A 42 -32.21 -12.41 -10.52
C SER A 42 -31.29 -11.54 -9.66
N VAL A 43 -31.83 -10.50 -9.01
CA VAL A 43 -31.05 -9.63 -8.11
C VAL A 43 -30.59 -10.40 -6.88
N ARG A 44 -31.47 -11.23 -6.30
CA ARG A 44 -31.14 -12.09 -5.16
C ARG A 44 -29.98 -13.04 -5.48
N MET A 45 -30.02 -13.67 -6.64
CA MET A 45 -28.98 -14.59 -7.10
C MET A 45 -27.63 -13.87 -7.27
N VAL A 46 -27.63 -12.70 -7.91
CA VAL A 46 -26.42 -11.87 -8.11
C VAL A 46 -25.82 -11.43 -6.77
N VAL A 47 -26.66 -10.94 -5.84
CA VAL A 47 -26.19 -10.49 -4.52
C VAL A 47 -25.62 -11.66 -3.70
N MET A 48 -26.30 -12.81 -3.67
CA MET A 48 -25.78 -13.99 -2.99
C MET A 48 -24.47 -14.50 -3.62
N GLY A 49 -24.38 -14.56 -4.95
CA GLY A 49 -23.17 -14.99 -5.66
C GLY A 49 -21.98 -14.07 -5.39
N THR A 50 -22.18 -12.76 -5.45
CA THR A 50 -21.13 -11.76 -5.17
C THR A 50 -20.71 -11.73 -3.70
N LEU A 51 -21.61 -12.01 -2.76
CA LEU A 51 -21.28 -12.19 -1.34
C LEU A 51 -20.41 -13.43 -1.12
N LEU A 52 -20.83 -14.59 -1.64
CA LEU A 52 -20.06 -15.84 -1.50
C LEU A 52 -18.69 -15.73 -2.15
N MET A 53 -18.62 -15.14 -3.34
CA MET A 53 -17.35 -14.88 -4.03
C MET A 53 -16.47 -13.91 -3.26
N GLY A 54 -17.01 -12.74 -2.86
CA GLY A 54 -16.27 -11.71 -2.15
C GLY A 54 -15.71 -12.23 -0.83
N PHE A 55 -16.48 -13.07 -0.12
CA PHE A 55 -16.03 -13.70 1.11
C PHE A 55 -14.92 -14.73 0.86
N GLY A 56 -15.13 -15.69 -0.07
CA GLY A 56 -14.15 -16.74 -0.37
C GLY A 56 -12.84 -16.19 -0.93
N CYS A 57 -12.93 -15.31 -1.93
CA CYS A 57 -11.77 -14.63 -2.51
C CYS A 57 -11.11 -13.69 -1.49
N GLY A 58 -11.85 -13.03 -0.62
CA GLY A 58 -11.27 -12.18 0.42
C GLY A 58 -10.43 -12.97 1.43
N ILE A 59 -10.92 -14.12 1.91
CA ILE A 59 -10.16 -15.00 2.81
C ILE A 59 -8.90 -15.53 2.13
N MET A 60 -9.05 -16.12 0.95
CA MET A 60 -7.90 -16.65 0.20
C MET A 60 -6.90 -15.55 -0.17
N GLY A 61 -7.40 -14.39 -0.57
CA GLY A 61 -6.63 -13.19 -0.86
C GLY A 61 -5.73 -12.78 0.29
N GLY A 62 -6.22 -12.81 1.53
CA GLY A 62 -5.41 -12.48 2.70
C GLY A 62 -4.21 -13.43 2.89
N HIS A 63 -4.41 -14.74 2.71
CA HIS A 63 -3.34 -15.75 2.76
C HIS A 63 -2.34 -15.64 1.60
N ILE A 64 -2.77 -15.11 0.46
CA ILE A 64 -1.95 -14.95 -0.75
C ILE A 64 -1.09 -13.69 -0.64
N VAL A 65 -1.69 -12.57 -0.25
CA VAL A 65 -1.01 -11.28 -0.14
C VAL A 65 0.09 -11.34 0.92
N THR A 66 -0.19 -11.96 2.08
CA THR A 66 0.81 -12.15 3.15
C THR A 66 2.00 -13.00 2.70
N ARG A 67 1.79 -13.96 1.79
CA ARG A 67 2.84 -14.79 1.20
C ARG A 67 3.47 -14.21 -0.08
N ARG A 68 3.12 -12.98 -0.46
CA ARG A 68 3.59 -12.31 -1.70
C ARG A 68 3.24 -13.09 -2.99
N LEU A 69 2.11 -13.79 -2.99
CA LEU A 69 1.65 -14.62 -4.11
C LEU A 69 0.54 -13.96 -4.95
N SER A 70 0.47 -12.63 -4.98
CA SER A 70 -0.66 -11.91 -5.60
C SER A 70 -0.91 -12.28 -7.07
N LEU A 71 0.14 -12.62 -7.83
CA LEU A 71 0.04 -13.03 -9.25
C LEU A 71 -0.46 -14.47 -9.45
N PHE A 72 -0.61 -15.26 -8.39
CA PHE A 72 -0.98 -16.67 -8.47
C PHE A 72 -2.43 -16.85 -8.93
N GLY A 73 -3.35 -16.00 -8.44
CA GLY A 73 -4.75 -16.02 -8.87
C GLY A 73 -4.93 -15.71 -10.35
N ASP A 74 -4.16 -14.74 -10.85
CA ASP A 74 -4.15 -14.35 -12.27
C ASP A 74 -3.61 -15.47 -13.16
N THR A 75 -2.44 -16.00 -12.79
CA THR A 75 -1.79 -17.14 -13.47
C THR A 75 -2.76 -18.30 -13.64
N LEU A 76 -3.46 -18.64 -12.56
CA LEU A 76 -4.32 -19.80 -12.55
C LEU A 76 -5.61 -19.58 -13.36
N SER A 77 -6.19 -18.39 -13.29
CA SER A 77 -7.40 -18.07 -14.05
C SER A 77 -7.18 -18.22 -15.57
N HIS A 78 -5.99 -17.88 -16.04
CA HIS A 78 -5.58 -18.06 -17.43
C HIS A 78 -5.09 -19.48 -17.74
N ALA A 79 -4.49 -20.18 -16.78
CA ALA A 79 -4.10 -21.59 -16.94
C ALA A 79 -5.31 -22.53 -17.11
N VAL A 80 -6.49 -22.11 -16.68
CA VAL A 80 -7.72 -22.90 -16.78
C VAL A 80 -8.34 -22.87 -18.20
N LEU A 81 -8.04 -21.85 -19.01
CA LEU A 81 -8.57 -21.68 -20.38
C LEU A 81 -8.45 -22.91 -21.29
N PRO A 82 -7.28 -23.58 -21.43
CA PRO A 82 -7.19 -24.77 -22.24
C PRO A 82 -8.08 -25.92 -21.73
N GLY A 83 -8.31 -26.00 -20.42
CA GLY A 83 -9.24 -26.96 -19.83
C GLY A 83 -10.69 -26.72 -20.20
N VAL A 84 -11.10 -25.44 -20.21
CA VAL A 84 -12.43 -25.03 -20.69
C VAL A 84 -12.61 -25.42 -22.17
N ALA A 85 -11.60 -25.17 -23.00
CA ALA A 85 -11.63 -25.53 -24.42
C ALA A 85 -11.73 -27.06 -24.63
N VAL A 86 -10.97 -27.86 -23.86
CA VAL A 86 -11.02 -29.32 -23.92
C VAL A 86 -12.36 -29.86 -23.41
N GLY A 87 -12.90 -29.30 -22.31
CA GLY A 87 -14.21 -29.69 -21.77
C GLY A 87 -15.34 -29.43 -22.77
N PHE A 88 -15.28 -28.30 -23.47
CA PHE A 88 -16.21 -27.98 -24.55
C PHE A 88 -16.08 -28.94 -25.75
N LEU A 89 -14.85 -29.25 -26.17
CA LEU A 89 -14.59 -30.22 -27.25
C LEU A 89 -15.10 -31.62 -26.91
N TRP A 90 -15.05 -32.02 -25.64
CA TRP A 90 -15.54 -33.33 -25.21
C TRP A 90 -17.08 -33.40 -25.21
N SER A 91 -17.76 -32.46 -24.57
CA SER A 91 -19.24 -32.48 -24.51
C SER A 91 -19.87 -32.19 -25.87
N GLN A 92 -19.19 -31.47 -26.77
CA GLN A 92 -19.73 -30.95 -28.04
C GLN A 92 -20.99 -30.06 -27.85
N SER A 93 -21.36 -29.80 -26.59
CA SER A 93 -22.50 -29.01 -26.11
C SER A 93 -22.03 -28.08 -24.97
N LYS A 94 -22.83 -27.08 -24.61
CA LYS A 94 -22.55 -26.13 -23.51
C LYS A 94 -22.93 -26.73 -22.15
N ASP A 95 -22.46 -27.94 -21.86
CA ASP A 95 -22.71 -28.56 -20.55
C ASP A 95 -21.79 -27.95 -19.49
N SER A 96 -22.37 -27.25 -18.51
CA SER A 96 -21.64 -26.60 -17.41
C SER A 96 -20.73 -27.57 -16.65
N TRP A 97 -21.14 -28.84 -16.50
CA TRP A 97 -20.39 -29.85 -15.75
C TRP A 97 -19.15 -30.34 -16.50
N ALA A 98 -19.24 -30.55 -17.81
CA ALA A 98 -18.10 -30.98 -18.63
C ALA A 98 -17.03 -29.89 -18.71
N ILE A 99 -17.46 -28.63 -18.85
CA ILE A 99 -16.57 -27.47 -18.82
C ILE A 99 -15.91 -27.33 -17.45
N LEU A 100 -16.64 -27.52 -16.35
CA LEU A 100 -16.10 -27.47 -14.98
C LEU A 100 -15.03 -28.55 -14.75
N ILE A 101 -15.27 -29.78 -15.20
CA ILE A 101 -14.31 -30.90 -15.08
C ILE A 101 -13.04 -30.60 -15.90
N GLY A 102 -13.19 -30.13 -17.14
CA GLY A 102 -12.05 -29.72 -17.97
C GLY A 102 -11.24 -28.59 -17.34
N ALA A 103 -11.94 -27.57 -16.82
CA ALA A 103 -11.35 -26.42 -16.14
C ALA A 103 -10.58 -26.81 -14.87
N THR A 104 -11.18 -27.63 -14.02
CA THR A 104 -10.53 -28.16 -12.80
C THR A 104 -9.30 -28.98 -13.12
N LEU A 105 -9.38 -29.93 -14.06
CA LEU A 105 -8.24 -30.75 -14.47
C LEU A 105 -7.07 -29.90 -14.99
N ALA A 106 -7.33 -28.91 -15.85
CA ALA A 106 -6.29 -28.01 -16.34
C ALA A 106 -5.71 -27.12 -15.23
N GLY A 107 -6.55 -26.61 -14.33
CA GLY A 107 -6.09 -25.84 -13.17
C GLY A 107 -5.18 -26.67 -12.24
N PHE A 108 -5.57 -27.91 -11.94
CA PHE A 108 -4.75 -28.85 -11.16
C PHE A 108 -3.43 -29.16 -11.86
N LEU A 109 -3.45 -29.39 -13.18
CA LEU A 109 -2.26 -29.60 -13.98
C LEU A 109 -1.35 -28.35 -13.94
N GLY A 110 -1.92 -27.15 -14.02
CA GLY A 110 -1.20 -25.89 -13.88
C GLY A 110 -0.49 -25.77 -12.53
N VAL A 111 -1.19 -26.02 -11.42
CA VAL A 111 -0.59 -26.02 -10.07
C VAL A 111 0.51 -27.08 -9.95
N ALA A 112 0.27 -28.29 -10.48
CA ALA A 112 1.25 -29.36 -10.46
C ALA A 112 2.53 -28.99 -11.23
N LEU A 113 2.39 -28.37 -12.41
CA LEU A 113 3.53 -27.91 -13.22
C LEU A 113 4.28 -26.77 -12.54
N ILE A 114 3.58 -25.76 -12.00
CA ILE A 114 4.21 -24.68 -11.22
C ILE A 114 5.05 -25.29 -10.09
N SER A 115 4.48 -26.27 -9.39
CA SER A 115 5.17 -26.94 -8.29
C SER A 115 6.38 -27.76 -8.73
N MET A 116 6.23 -28.52 -9.81
CA MET A 116 7.29 -29.33 -10.40
C MET A 116 8.45 -28.46 -10.87
N ILE A 117 8.16 -27.36 -11.58
CA ILE A 117 9.18 -26.41 -12.03
C ILE A 117 9.95 -25.86 -10.82
N ARG A 118 9.23 -25.45 -9.76
CA ARG A 118 9.85 -24.90 -8.56
C ARG A 118 10.70 -25.92 -7.79
N LYS A 119 10.32 -27.21 -7.79
CA LYS A 119 11.08 -28.27 -7.11
C LYS A 119 12.30 -28.72 -7.91
N THR A 120 12.17 -28.81 -9.23
CA THR A 120 13.22 -29.37 -10.10
C THR A 120 14.20 -28.30 -10.59
N THR A 121 13.79 -27.03 -10.68
CA THR A 121 14.62 -25.94 -11.23
C THR A 121 14.91 -24.85 -10.22
N ARG A 122 15.97 -24.08 -10.43
CA ARG A 122 16.35 -22.91 -9.61
C ARG A 122 15.62 -21.62 -10.00
N ILE A 123 14.51 -21.73 -10.73
CA ILE A 123 13.77 -20.58 -11.26
C ILE A 123 12.97 -19.92 -10.11
N ARG A 124 12.93 -18.58 -10.06
CA ARG A 124 12.13 -17.83 -9.09
C ARG A 124 10.64 -18.15 -9.28
N GLN A 125 9.89 -18.15 -8.17
CA GLN A 125 8.47 -18.50 -8.17
C GLN A 125 7.63 -17.65 -9.14
N ASP A 126 7.87 -16.35 -9.21
CA ASP A 126 7.15 -15.45 -10.12
C ASP A 126 7.44 -15.77 -11.60
N SER A 127 8.66 -16.19 -11.92
CA SER A 127 9.05 -16.60 -13.27
C SER A 127 8.41 -17.94 -13.66
N ALA A 128 8.29 -18.88 -12.73
CA ALA A 128 7.58 -20.14 -12.96
C ALA A 128 6.08 -19.92 -13.22
N LEU A 129 5.46 -19.00 -12.45
CA LEU A 129 4.08 -18.56 -12.67
C LEU A 129 3.91 -17.96 -14.06
N GLY A 130 4.77 -17.02 -14.45
CA GLY A 130 4.74 -16.40 -15.77
C GLY A 130 4.91 -17.40 -16.92
N LEU A 131 5.79 -18.40 -16.77
CA LEU A 131 6.00 -19.43 -17.80
C LEU A 131 4.74 -20.28 -18.01
N VAL A 132 4.12 -20.74 -16.92
CA VAL A 132 2.90 -21.57 -16.98
C VAL A 132 1.72 -20.74 -17.49
N LEU A 133 1.57 -19.50 -17.01
CA LEU A 133 0.59 -18.54 -17.50
C LEU A 133 0.67 -18.40 -19.02
N SER A 134 1.84 -18.00 -19.56
CA SER A 134 2.00 -17.75 -20.99
C SER A 134 1.81 -19.01 -21.83
N GLY A 135 2.33 -20.15 -21.38
CA GLY A 135 2.21 -21.42 -22.09
C GLY A 135 0.76 -21.91 -22.18
N PHE A 136 0.06 -21.96 -21.04
CA PHE A 136 -1.33 -22.43 -21.02
C PHE A 136 -2.27 -21.45 -21.70
N TYR A 137 -2.06 -20.14 -21.53
CA TYR A 137 -2.86 -19.12 -22.20
C TYR A 137 -2.73 -19.24 -23.72
N ALA A 138 -1.49 -19.33 -24.25
CA ALA A 138 -1.26 -19.51 -25.67
C ALA A 138 -1.92 -20.80 -26.20
N LEU A 139 -1.80 -21.92 -25.48
CA LEU A 139 -2.42 -23.19 -25.85
C LEU A 139 -3.96 -23.08 -25.84
N GLY A 140 -4.52 -22.44 -24.81
CA GLY A 140 -5.96 -22.22 -24.67
C GLY A 140 -6.53 -21.38 -25.81
N ILE A 141 -5.86 -20.27 -26.16
CA ILE A 141 -6.27 -19.42 -27.29
C ILE A 141 -6.15 -20.19 -28.62
N CYS A 142 -5.08 -20.95 -28.86
CA CYS A 142 -4.96 -21.78 -30.06
C CYS A 142 -6.10 -22.80 -30.18
N MET A 143 -6.46 -23.48 -29.07
CA MET A 143 -7.60 -24.40 -29.03
C MET A 143 -8.92 -23.66 -29.30
N LEU A 144 -9.14 -22.51 -28.67
CA LEU A 144 -10.35 -21.71 -28.83
C LEU A 144 -10.51 -21.20 -30.28
N THR A 145 -9.43 -20.67 -30.88
CA THR A 145 -9.43 -20.26 -32.30
C THR A 145 -9.70 -21.43 -33.23
N ARG A 146 -9.21 -22.63 -32.90
CA ARG A 146 -9.53 -23.84 -33.68
C ARG A 146 -11.02 -24.20 -33.56
N ILE A 147 -11.57 -24.16 -32.35
CA ILE A 147 -13.00 -24.42 -32.08
C ILE A 147 -13.88 -23.44 -32.85
N GLN A 148 -13.54 -22.14 -32.84
CA GLN A 148 -14.25 -21.09 -33.58
C GLN A 148 -14.26 -21.31 -35.11
N LYS A 149 -13.32 -22.08 -35.66
CA LYS A 149 -13.23 -22.41 -37.08
C LYS A 149 -13.93 -23.72 -37.46
N MET A 150 -14.35 -24.56 -36.50
CA MET A 150 -15.06 -25.82 -36.78
C MET A 150 -16.57 -25.59 -36.88
N GLU A 151 -17.26 -26.14 -37.87
CA GLU A 151 -18.72 -25.96 -38.12
C GLU A 151 -19.68 -26.55 -37.06
N PHE A 152 -19.33 -26.56 -35.78
CA PHE A 152 -20.27 -26.94 -34.72
C PHE A 152 -21.21 -25.77 -34.40
N GLY A 153 -22.50 -25.89 -34.73
CA GLY A 153 -23.51 -24.82 -34.72
C GLY A 153 -23.88 -24.16 -33.36
N ASN A 154 -22.98 -24.08 -32.37
CA ASN A 154 -23.27 -23.45 -31.07
C ASN A 154 -22.13 -22.54 -30.53
N GLN A 155 -21.30 -21.99 -31.42
CA GLN A 155 -20.08 -21.21 -31.12
C GLN A 155 -20.30 -19.87 -30.40
N SER A 156 -21.47 -19.24 -30.55
CA SER A 156 -21.72 -17.91 -30.02
C SER A 156 -21.83 -17.96 -28.49
N GLY A 157 -20.91 -17.28 -27.78
CA GLY A 157 -20.99 -17.07 -26.33
C GLY A 157 -19.92 -17.74 -25.47
N ILE A 158 -18.94 -18.48 -26.02
CA ILE A 158 -17.80 -18.99 -25.21
C ILE A 158 -16.99 -17.83 -24.64
N ASP A 159 -16.77 -16.76 -25.43
CA ASP A 159 -16.12 -15.55 -24.95
C ASP A 159 -16.92 -14.92 -23.79
N LYS A 160 -18.26 -14.88 -23.90
CA LYS A 160 -19.14 -14.40 -22.82
C LYS A 160 -19.03 -15.26 -21.54
N TYR A 161 -18.83 -16.57 -21.69
CA TYR A 161 -18.59 -17.48 -20.58
C TYR A 161 -17.22 -17.25 -19.91
N LEU A 162 -16.17 -16.97 -20.70
CA LEU A 162 -14.82 -16.70 -20.20
C LEU A 162 -14.67 -15.33 -19.54
N PHE A 163 -15.38 -14.32 -20.05
CA PHE A 163 -15.43 -12.98 -19.47
C PHE A 163 -16.45 -12.84 -18.33
N GLY A 164 -17.26 -13.88 -18.11
CA GLY A 164 -18.25 -13.98 -17.05
C GLY A 164 -19.52 -13.16 -17.32
N GLN A 165 -20.67 -13.75 -16.96
CA GLN A 165 -21.96 -13.06 -16.98
C GLN A 165 -22.67 -13.27 -15.65
N VAL A 166 -22.47 -12.34 -14.72
CA VAL A 166 -23.10 -12.38 -13.38
C VAL A 166 -24.64 -12.39 -13.49
N VAL A 167 -25.18 -11.84 -14.58
CA VAL A 167 -26.63 -11.71 -14.83
C VAL A 167 -27.32 -13.07 -15.09
N GLY A 168 -26.58 -14.14 -15.41
CA GLY A 168 -27.10 -15.47 -15.76
C GLY A 168 -26.94 -16.56 -14.69
N LEU A 169 -26.70 -16.19 -13.43
CA LEU A 169 -26.45 -17.12 -12.32
C LEU A 169 -27.60 -18.12 -12.12
N SER A 170 -27.28 -19.43 -12.20
CA SER A 170 -28.23 -20.50 -11.88
C SER A 170 -28.20 -20.89 -10.40
N GLU A 171 -29.27 -21.52 -9.90
CA GLU A 171 -29.31 -22.04 -8.52
C GLU A 171 -28.25 -23.11 -8.26
N SER A 172 -27.93 -23.92 -9.26
CA SER A 172 -26.85 -24.92 -9.18
C SER A 172 -25.47 -24.29 -8.98
N ASP A 173 -25.20 -23.15 -9.64
CA ASP A 173 -23.92 -22.45 -9.49
C ASP A 173 -23.77 -21.86 -8.09
N LEU A 174 -24.87 -21.43 -7.48
CA LEU A 174 -24.84 -20.88 -6.13
C LEU A 174 -24.52 -21.97 -5.09
N TRP A 175 -25.05 -23.18 -5.27
CA TRP A 175 -24.72 -24.32 -4.40
C TRP A 175 -23.25 -24.74 -4.50
N THR A 176 -22.66 -24.73 -5.70
CA THR A 176 -21.23 -25.05 -5.87
C THR A 176 -20.34 -23.98 -5.25
N MET A 177 -20.70 -22.69 -5.37
CA MET A 177 -20.01 -21.59 -4.69
C MET A 177 -20.15 -21.66 -3.16
N LEU A 178 -21.34 -21.99 -2.66
CA LEU A 178 -21.58 -22.12 -1.23
C LEU A 178 -20.73 -23.26 -0.66
N LEU A 179 -20.70 -24.40 -1.35
CA LEU A 179 -19.88 -25.55 -0.96
C LEU A 179 -18.38 -25.19 -1.00
N SER A 180 -17.91 -24.48 -2.03
CA SER A 180 -16.51 -24.09 -2.13
C SER A 180 -16.10 -23.08 -1.07
N CYS A 181 -16.93 -22.07 -0.83
CA CYS A 181 -16.75 -21.08 0.21
C CYS A 181 -16.73 -21.73 1.61
N ALA A 182 -17.66 -22.64 1.89
CA ALA A 182 -17.71 -23.39 3.15
C ALA A 182 -16.45 -24.25 3.35
N LEU A 183 -15.97 -24.93 2.30
CA LEU A 183 -14.76 -25.73 2.36
C LEU A 183 -13.51 -24.87 2.64
N ILE A 184 -13.38 -23.73 1.95
CA ILE A 184 -12.29 -22.76 2.15
C ILE A 184 -12.31 -22.22 3.57
N LEU A 185 -13.48 -21.82 4.07
CA LEU A 185 -13.63 -21.31 5.42
C LEU A 185 -13.27 -22.38 6.46
N LEU A 186 -13.81 -23.59 6.33
CA LEU A 186 -13.57 -24.69 7.25
C LEU A 186 -12.08 -25.02 7.34
N LEU A 187 -11.41 -25.17 6.20
CA LEU A 187 -9.97 -25.47 6.16
C LEU A 187 -9.13 -24.28 6.64
N SER A 188 -9.50 -23.05 6.30
CA SER A 188 -8.78 -21.87 6.78
C SER A 188 -8.92 -21.66 8.29
N VAL A 189 -10.03 -22.06 8.90
CA VAL A 189 -10.23 -21.99 10.36
C VAL A 189 -9.51 -23.14 11.04
N PHE A 190 -9.64 -24.37 10.53
CA PHE A 190 -9.01 -25.55 11.12
C PHE A 190 -7.48 -25.49 11.06
N LEU A 191 -6.92 -25.03 9.93
CA LEU A 191 -5.48 -24.86 9.72
C LEU A 191 -5.00 -23.43 9.98
N TYR A 192 -5.74 -22.62 10.73
CA TYR A 192 -5.40 -21.21 10.94
C TYR A 192 -3.98 -21.03 11.50
N LYS A 193 -3.61 -21.82 12.51
CA LYS A 193 -2.31 -21.70 13.19
C LYS A 193 -1.17 -22.11 12.27
N GLU A 194 -1.36 -23.21 11.54
CA GLU A 194 -0.41 -23.77 10.60
C GLU A 194 -0.19 -22.82 9.42
N MET A 195 -1.27 -22.27 8.85
CA MET A 195 -1.21 -21.29 7.77
C MET A 195 -0.58 -19.97 8.22
N LEU A 196 -0.83 -19.54 9.47
CA LEU A 196 -0.21 -18.35 10.06
C LEU A 196 1.31 -18.51 10.12
N VAL A 197 1.80 -19.55 10.80
CA VAL A 197 3.24 -19.73 11.02
C VAL A 197 3.98 -19.89 9.69
N THR A 198 3.46 -20.74 8.80
CA THR A 198 4.04 -20.93 7.45
C THR A 198 3.95 -19.71 6.54
N GLY A 199 3.04 -18.77 6.81
CA GLY A 199 2.89 -17.54 6.05
C GLY A 199 3.97 -16.50 6.36
N PHE A 200 4.46 -16.47 7.61
CA PHE A 200 5.44 -15.48 8.06
C PHE A 200 6.87 -16.02 8.11
N ASP A 201 7.06 -17.25 8.59
CA ASP A 201 8.39 -17.86 8.70
C ASP A 201 8.31 -19.36 8.41
N SER A 202 8.69 -19.73 7.18
CA SER A 202 8.72 -21.12 6.74
C SER A 202 9.84 -21.93 7.40
N ASP A 203 10.94 -21.30 7.81
CA ASP A 203 12.07 -22.00 8.41
C ASP A 203 11.80 -22.31 9.88
N PHE A 204 11.18 -21.36 10.61
CA PHE A 204 10.64 -21.61 11.93
C PHE A 204 9.53 -22.68 11.91
N ALA A 205 8.63 -22.65 10.92
CA ALA A 205 7.61 -23.69 10.77
C ALA A 205 8.23 -25.09 10.61
N ARG A 206 9.34 -25.21 9.86
CA ARG A 206 10.07 -26.48 9.70
C ARG A 206 10.73 -26.93 10.99
N SER A 207 11.29 -26.02 11.79
CA SER A 207 11.99 -26.38 13.03
C SER A 207 11.04 -26.91 14.11
N ILE A 208 9.79 -26.46 14.13
CA ILE A 208 8.74 -26.98 15.03
C ILE A 208 8.03 -28.23 14.48
N GLY A 209 8.48 -28.80 13.35
CA GLY A 209 7.98 -30.06 12.79
C GLY A 209 6.72 -29.94 11.92
N LEU A 210 6.31 -28.73 11.49
CA LEU A 210 5.17 -28.60 10.58
C LEU A 210 5.53 -29.03 9.15
N PRO A 211 4.61 -29.73 8.43
CA PRO A 211 4.84 -30.14 7.05
C PRO A 211 4.60 -28.95 6.09
N VAL A 212 5.55 -28.02 6.05
CA VAL A 212 5.45 -26.75 5.30
C VAL A 212 5.12 -26.96 3.82
N GLU A 213 5.71 -27.97 3.19
CA GLU A 213 5.42 -28.27 1.78
C GLU A 213 3.96 -28.65 1.59
N LEU A 214 3.43 -29.58 2.41
CA LEU A 214 2.05 -30.03 2.33
C LEU A 214 1.07 -28.88 2.55
N LEU A 215 1.34 -28.01 3.53
CA LEU A 215 0.53 -26.84 3.82
C LEU A 215 0.51 -25.85 2.65
N GLN A 216 1.65 -25.67 1.99
CA GLN A 216 1.73 -24.82 0.80
C GLN A 216 0.98 -25.43 -0.40
N TYR A 217 1.10 -26.74 -0.61
CA TYR A 217 0.31 -27.44 -1.63
C TYR A 217 -1.19 -27.33 -1.37
N LEU A 218 -1.60 -27.49 -0.12
CA LEU A 218 -2.99 -27.36 0.29
C LEU A 218 -3.50 -25.94 0.04
N LEU A 219 -2.73 -24.91 0.36
CA LEU A 219 -3.08 -23.52 0.01
C LEU A 219 -3.29 -23.36 -1.49
N TRP A 220 -2.35 -23.85 -2.31
CA TRP A 220 -2.45 -23.73 -3.76
C TRP A 220 -3.65 -24.47 -4.33
N LEU A 221 -3.97 -25.63 -3.75
CA LEU A 221 -5.16 -26.40 -4.10
C LEU A 221 -6.45 -25.65 -3.74
N LEU A 222 -6.52 -25.07 -2.54
CA LEU A 222 -7.66 -24.27 -2.10
C LEU A 222 -7.83 -23.02 -2.95
N LEU A 223 -6.73 -22.36 -3.30
CA LEU A 223 -6.73 -21.22 -4.20
C LEU A 223 -7.23 -21.63 -5.58
N ALA A 224 -6.77 -22.77 -6.09
CA ALA A 224 -7.22 -23.26 -7.37
C ALA A 224 -8.71 -23.55 -7.41
N PHE A 225 -9.20 -24.21 -6.37
CA PHE A 225 -10.62 -24.47 -6.21
C PHE A 225 -11.44 -23.18 -6.10
N SER A 226 -10.96 -22.19 -5.33
CA SER A 226 -11.58 -20.87 -5.20
C SER A 226 -11.66 -20.12 -6.54
N VAL A 227 -10.55 -20.11 -7.30
CA VAL A 227 -10.47 -19.43 -8.59
C VAL A 227 -11.40 -20.08 -9.60
N ILE A 228 -11.36 -21.41 -9.73
CA ILE A 228 -12.13 -22.14 -10.74
C ILE A 228 -13.64 -22.01 -10.49
N THR A 229 -14.08 -22.14 -9.23
CA THR A 229 -15.52 -21.97 -8.90
C THR A 229 -15.99 -20.53 -9.10
N SER A 230 -15.15 -19.53 -8.82
CA SER A 230 -15.51 -18.12 -9.02
C SER A 230 -15.42 -17.69 -10.49
N LEU A 231 -14.55 -18.32 -11.27
CA LEU A 231 -14.27 -17.99 -12.68
C LEU A 231 -15.52 -18.13 -13.54
N GLN A 232 -16.30 -19.19 -13.35
CA GLN A 232 -17.49 -19.46 -14.16
C GLN A 232 -18.58 -18.39 -13.99
N VAL A 233 -18.62 -17.75 -12.83
CA VAL A 233 -19.71 -16.84 -12.45
C VAL A 233 -19.42 -15.40 -12.87
N VAL A 234 -18.18 -14.94 -12.71
CA VAL A 234 -17.85 -13.53 -12.98
C VAL A 234 -16.65 -13.30 -13.90
N GLY A 235 -15.96 -14.36 -14.31
CA GLY A 235 -14.87 -14.25 -15.27
C GLY A 235 -13.51 -13.94 -14.65
N VAL A 236 -12.48 -14.13 -15.47
CA VAL A 236 -11.06 -14.14 -15.06
C VAL A 236 -10.66 -12.87 -14.31
N VAL A 237 -11.02 -11.71 -14.87
CA VAL A 237 -10.54 -10.40 -14.39
C VAL A 237 -11.10 -10.08 -13.01
N LEU A 238 -12.38 -10.35 -12.75
CA LEU A 238 -12.95 -10.04 -11.43
C LEU A 238 -12.36 -10.94 -10.35
N VAL A 239 -12.13 -12.23 -10.62
CA VAL A 239 -11.55 -13.15 -9.65
C VAL A 239 -10.17 -12.67 -9.21
N SER A 240 -9.30 -12.33 -10.16
CA SER A 240 -7.96 -11.80 -9.89
C SER A 240 -8.03 -10.51 -9.06
N ALA A 241 -8.94 -9.59 -9.40
CA ALA A 241 -9.13 -8.35 -8.67
C ALA A 241 -9.65 -8.56 -7.24
N LEU A 242 -10.67 -9.40 -7.03
CA LEU A 242 -11.25 -9.66 -5.70
C LEU A 242 -10.34 -10.49 -4.79
N LEU A 243 -9.40 -11.26 -5.35
CA LEU A 243 -8.35 -11.92 -4.56
C LEU A 243 -7.30 -10.92 -4.05
N VAL A 244 -6.93 -9.91 -4.85
CA VAL A 244 -5.78 -9.05 -4.53
C VAL A 244 -6.20 -7.74 -3.87
N ILE A 245 -7.17 -7.02 -4.44
CA ILE A 245 -7.47 -5.63 -4.04
C ILE A 245 -8.05 -5.53 -2.62
N PRO A 246 -9.07 -6.32 -2.22
CA PRO A 246 -9.61 -6.27 -0.86
C PRO A 246 -8.57 -6.66 0.19
N ALA A 247 -7.74 -7.68 -0.10
CA ALA A 247 -6.69 -8.15 0.77
C ALA A 247 -5.54 -7.13 0.92
N ALA A 248 -5.14 -6.49 -0.18
CA ALA A 248 -4.18 -5.38 -0.16
C ALA A 248 -4.72 -4.19 0.63
N THR A 249 -6.00 -3.85 0.46
CA THR A 249 -6.67 -2.79 1.23
C THR A 249 -6.68 -3.12 2.73
N ALA A 250 -7.07 -4.34 3.10
CA ALA A 250 -7.06 -4.80 4.48
C ALA A 250 -5.65 -4.78 5.10
N SER A 251 -4.61 -5.13 4.32
CA SER A 251 -3.21 -5.08 4.78
C SER A 251 -2.71 -3.68 5.13
N LEU A 252 -3.31 -2.63 4.54
CA LEU A 252 -3.03 -1.24 4.92
C LEU A 252 -3.75 -0.85 6.21
N MET A 253 -4.85 -1.51 6.57
CA MET A 253 -5.68 -1.17 7.72
C MET A 253 -5.25 -1.89 9.01
N THR A 254 -4.66 -3.08 8.90
CA THR A 254 -4.35 -3.90 10.07
C THR A 254 -3.09 -4.74 9.91
N GLU A 255 -2.38 -4.92 11.02
CA GLU A 255 -1.16 -5.72 11.13
C GLU A 255 -1.42 -7.14 11.65
N LYS A 256 -2.65 -7.45 12.10
CA LYS A 256 -3.01 -8.76 12.64
C LYS A 256 -3.70 -9.62 11.58
N MET A 257 -3.27 -10.88 11.44
CA MET A 257 -3.78 -11.80 10.40
C MET A 257 -5.28 -12.09 10.53
N ASP A 258 -5.78 -12.32 11.74
CA ASP A 258 -7.21 -12.53 12.02
C ASP A 258 -8.06 -11.36 11.48
N ARG A 259 -7.66 -10.14 11.80
CA ARG A 259 -8.31 -8.92 11.33
C ARG A 259 -8.14 -8.74 9.83
N LEU A 260 -6.98 -9.09 9.28
CA LEU A 260 -6.71 -8.99 7.84
C LEU A 260 -7.67 -9.89 7.05
N LEU A 261 -7.82 -11.16 7.44
CA LEU A 261 -8.72 -12.11 6.78
C LEU A 261 -10.17 -11.63 6.86
N PHE A 262 -10.61 -11.20 8.05
CA PHE A 262 -11.98 -10.71 8.25
C PHE A 262 -12.27 -9.42 7.49
N CYS A 263 -11.37 -8.42 7.55
CA CYS A 263 -11.51 -7.17 6.83
C CYS A 263 -11.46 -7.38 5.31
N SER A 264 -10.59 -8.26 4.82
CA SER A 264 -10.50 -8.60 3.39
C SER A 264 -11.81 -9.22 2.88
N ALA A 265 -12.36 -10.19 3.61
CA ALA A 265 -13.65 -10.80 3.28
C ALA A 265 -14.80 -9.77 3.29
N LEU A 266 -14.85 -8.91 4.32
CA LEU A 266 -15.87 -7.88 4.44
C LEU A 266 -15.78 -6.85 3.31
N LEU A 267 -14.57 -6.40 2.96
CA LEU A 267 -14.34 -5.46 1.86
C LEU A 267 -14.69 -6.10 0.50
N GLY A 268 -14.38 -7.38 0.30
CA GLY A 268 -14.78 -8.12 -0.88
C GLY A 268 -16.30 -8.23 -1.02
N CYS A 269 -17.00 -8.59 0.06
CA CYS A 269 -18.47 -8.60 0.10
C CYS A 269 -19.06 -7.21 -0.17
N ALA A 270 -18.55 -6.18 0.51
CA ALA A 270 -19.03 -4.81 0.34
C ALA A 270 -18.82 -4.31 -1.09
N ALA A 271 -17.67 -4.61 -1.71
CA ALA A 271 -17.41 -4.26 -3.10
C ALA A 271 -18.35 -5.00 -4.07
N GLY A 272 -18.63 -6.29 -3.82
CA GLY A 272 -19.60 -7.07 -4.59
C GLY A 272 -21.02 -6.49 -4.53
N VAL A 273 -21.52 -6.21 -3.32
CA VAL A 273 -22.85 -5.63 -3.11
C VAL A 273 -22.96 -4.23 -3.70
N ILE A 274 -22.00 -3.34 -3.41
CA ILE A 274 -22.04 -1.96 -3.93
C ILE A 274 -21.84 -1.93 -5.44
N GLY A 275 -20.94 -2.75 -5.99
CA GLY A 275 -20.74 -2.86 -7.43
C GLY A 275 -21.98 -3.39 -8.16
N SER A 276 -22.63 -4.42 -7.61
CA SER A 276 -23.90 -4.94 -8.16
C SER A 276 -25.04 -3.92 -8.03
N PHE A 277 -25.10 -3.15 -6.95
CA PHE A 277 -26.07 -2.06 -6.76
C PHE A 277 -25.90 -0.95 -7.80
N ILE A 278 -24.66 -0.49 -8.03
CA ILE A 278 -24.37 0.53 -9.06
C ILE A 278 -24.73 0.01 -10.45
N SER A 279 -24.45 -1.26 -10.72
CA SER A 279 -24.78 -1.92 -11.98
C SER A 279 -26.29 -2.02 -12.22
N PHE A 280 -27.07 -2.19 -11.16
CA PHE A 280 -28.54 -2.20 -11.23
C PHE A 280 -29.11 -0.79 -11.48
N LEU A 281 -28.45 0.24 -10.95
CA LEU A 281 -28.92 1.62 -11.06
C LEU A 281 -28.65 2.23 -12.44
N GLY A 282 -27.50 1.91 -13.04
CA GLY A 282 -27.09 2.41 -14.35
C GLY A 282 -27.67 1.60 -15.52
N SER A 283 -28.03 2.28 -16.62
CA SER A 283 -28.41 1.62 -17.86
C SER A 283 -27.20 0.96 -18.51
N HIS A 284 -27.27 -0.34 -18.80
CA HIS A 284 -26.24 -1.07 -19.55
C HIS A 284 -24.82 -1.01 -18.94
N LEU A 285 -24.65 -1.17 -17.63
CA LEU A 285 -23.30 -1.27 -17.05
C LEU A 285 -22.94 -2.73 -16.74
N PRO A 286 -21.72 -3.19 -17.10
CA PRO A 286 -21.28 -4.54 -16.76
C PRO A 286 -20.93 -4.66 -15.28
N THR A 287 -21.54 -5.63 -14.59
CA THR A 287 -21.38 -5.86 -13.14
C THR A 287 -19.94 -6.12 -12.71
N GLY A 288 -19.22 -6.99 -13.43
CA GLY A 288 -17.84 -7.39 -13.08
C GLY A 288 -16.87 -6.21 -12.97
N PRO A 289 -16.66 -5.43 -14.05
CA PRO A 289 -15.81 -4.24 -14.02
C PRO A 289 -16.21 -3.21 -12.97
N LEU A 290 -17.50 -3.03 -12.69
CA LEU A 290 -17.96 -2.12 -11.64
C LEU A 290 -17.52 -2.58 -10.23
N ILE A 291 -17.60 -3.89 -9.94
CA ILE A 291 -17.11 -4.43 -8.67
C ILE A 291 -15.59 -4.19 -8.52
N VAL A 292 -14.83 -4.33 -9.61
CA VAL A 292 -13.39 -4.01 -9.62
C VAL A 292 -13.16 -2.53 -9.32
N LEU A 293 -13.90 -1.63 -9.97
CA LEU A 293 -13.77 -0.18 -9.75
C LEU A 293 -14.12 0.23 -8.32
N VAL A 294 -15.16 -0.36 -7.73
CA VAL A 294 -15.52 -0.14 -6.32
C VAL A 294 -14.41 -0.64 -5.40
N SER A 295 -13.88 -1.84 -5.64
CA SER A 295 -12.74 -2.39 -4.87
C SER A 295 -11.50 -1.48 -4.96
N ALA A 296 -11.19 -0.99 -6.16
CA ALA A 296 -10.09 -0.07 -6.39
C ALA A 296 -10.32 1.29 -5.70
N ALA A 297 -11.56 1.78 -5.66
CA ALA A 297 -11.91 2.97 -4.92
C ALA A 297 -11.68 2.79 -3.41
N PHE A 298 -12.06 1.66 -2.83
CA PHE A 298 -11.75 1.34 -1.43
C PHE A 298 -10.25 1.33 -1.14
N PHE A 299 -9.45 0.73 -2.02
CA PHE A 299 -8.00 0.76 -1.92
C PHE A 299 -7.47 2.20 -1.96
N LEU A 300 -7.90 3.00 -2.93
CA LEU A 300 -7.44 4.38 -3.11
C LEU A 300 -7.81 5.27 -1.92
N VAL A 301 -9.05 5.17 -1.42
CA VAL A 301 -9.50 5.92 -0.24
C VAL A 301 -8.66 5.54 0.97
N THR A 302 -8.43 4.24 1.18
CA THR A 302 -7.62 3.77 2.31
C THR A 302 -6.18 4.28 2.17
N LEU A 303 -5.57 4.20 1.00
CA LEU A 303 -4.21 4.68 0.74
C LEU A 303 -4.06 6.19 0.97
N LEU A 304 -5.07 6.99 0.61
CA LEU A 304 -5.00 8.45 0.77
C LEU A 304 -5.19 8.88 2.23
N PHE A 305 -6.15 8.28 2.93
CA PHE A 305 -6.59 8.75 4.25
C PHE A 305 -5.98 7.99 5.43
N HIS A 306 -5.25 6.89 5.22
CA HIS A 306 -4.72 6.10 6.34
C HIS A 306 -3.75 6.94 7.21
N PRO A 307 -3.97 7.06 8.53
CA PRO A 307 -3.30 8.06 9.37
C PRO A 307 -1.78 7.88 9.51
N ARG A 308 -1.24 6.66 9.38
CA ARG A 308 0.20 6.37 9.58
C ARG A 308 1.00 6.24 8.28
N THR A 309 0.43 5.59 7.27
CA THR A 309 1.06 5.26 5.99
C THR A 309 0.44 6.02 4.82
N GLY A 310 -0.62 6.80 5.06
CA GLY A 310 -1.32 7.50 4.00
C GLY A 310 -0.51 8.64 3.42
N LEU A 311 -0.72 8.89 2.14
CA LEU A 311 -0.02 9.94 1.41
C LEU A 311 -0.42 11.33 1.91
N LEU A 312 -1.68 11.54 2.32
CA LEU A 312 -2.19 12.84 2.73
C LEU A 312 -1.63 13.30 4.10
N PRO A 313 -1.61 12.45 5.16
CA PRO A 313 -0.96 12.81 6.43
C PRO A 313 0.55 13.04 6.30
N GLN A 314 1.24 12.24 5.48
CA GLN A 314 2.67 12.45 5.21
C GLN A 314 2.93 13.78 4.49
N TRP A 315 2.09 14.14 3.52
CA TRP A 315 2.19 15.41 2.81
C TRP A 315 1.82 16.62 3.67
N LEU A 316 0.87 16.49 4.59
CA LEU A 316 0.49 17.55 5.53
C LEU A 316 1.53 17.73 6.64
N SER A 317 2.10 16.65 7.14
CA SER A 317 3.15 16.68 8.18
C SER A 317 4.49 17.16 7.64
N SER A 318 4.86 16.84 6.39
CA SER A 318 6.12 17.31 5.78
C SER A 318 6.20 18.84 5.76
N ARG A 319 5.10 19.53 5.42
CA ARG A 319 5.04 21.01 5.41
C ARG A 319 5.27 21.64 6.79
N GLY A 320 4.86 20.97 7.87
CA GLY A 320 5.07 21.43 9.24
C GLY A 320 6.50 21.16 9.72
N SER A 321 7.02 19.97 9.41
CA SER A 321 8.37 19.54 9.74
C SER A 321 9.43 20.38 9.04
N ASP A 322 9.26 20.70 7.76
CA ASP A 322 10.21 21.51 6.99
C ASP A 322 10.41 22.90 7.59
N ARG A 323 9.32 23.55 8.05
CA ARG A 323 9.39 24.86 8.70
C ARG A 323 10.06 24.82 10.08
N ARG A 324 9.89 23.70 10.81
CA ARG A 324 10.56 23.49 12.09
C ARG A 324 12.06 23.28 11.86
N ILE A 325 12.44 22.39 10.97
CA ILE A 325 13.83 22.10 10.58
C ILE A 325 14.51 23.39 10.11
N LEU A 326 13.86 24.19 9.26
CA LEU A 326 14.43 25.46 8.79
C LEU A 326 14.78 26.40 9.96
N ARG A 327 13.87 26.58 10.92
CA ARG A 327 14.10 27.42 12.11
C ARG A 327 15.20 26.87 13.00
N GLU A 328 15.23 25.56 13.19
CA GLU A 328 16.25 24.86 13.97
C GLU A 328 17.64 25.04 13.32
N ASN A 329 17.72 25.00 11.98
CA ASN A 329 18.94 25.27 11.21
C ASN A 329 19.39 26.74 11.28
N THR A 330 18.46 27.70 11.23
CA THR A 330 18.79 29.12 11.44
C THR A 330 19.34 29.36 12.86
N LEU A 331 18.79 28.70 13.88
CA LEU A 331 19.28 28.77 15.27
C LEU A 331 20.66 28.13 15.44
N LYS A 332 20.87 26.94 14.86
CA LYS A 332 22.18 26.27 14.83
C LYS A 332 23.24 27.16 14.18
N ALA A 333 22.91 27.78 13.03
CA ALA A 333 23.82 28.69 12.34
C ALA A 333 24.15 29.92 13.20
N ALA A 334 23.16 30.51 13.90
CA ALA A 334 23.39 31.62 14.82
C ALA A 334 24.34 31.21 15.97
N TYR A 335 24.14 30.04 16.58
CA TYR A 335 25.03 29.53 17.62
C TYR A 335 26.46 29.33 17.11
N GLN A 336 26.63 28.77 15.91
CA GLN A 336 27.96 28.53 15.36
C GLN A 336 28.70 29.82 14.96
N GLU A 337 27.99 30.90 14.62
CA GLU A 337 28.59 32.22 14.44
C GLU A 337 29.03 32.81 15.79
N LEU A 338 28.22 32.69 16.84
CA LEU A 338 28.61 33.09 18.21
C LEU A 338 29.84 32.30 18.68
N GLU A 339 29.89 30.99 18.42
CA GLU A 339 31.04 30.14 18.72
C GLU A 339 32.30 30.56 17.93
N ALA A 340 32.14 30.96 16.66
CA ALA A 340 33.26 31.46 15.86
C ALA A 340 33.82 32.80 16.38
N MET A 341 33.00 33.56 17.11
CA MET A 341 33.37 34.81 17.79
C MET A 341 33.80 34.58 19.25
N ASP A 342 34.03 33.33 19.66
CA ASP A 342 34.43 32.95 21.02
C ASP A 342 33.43 33.46 22.09
N PHE A 343 32.16 33.58 21.71
CA PHE A 343 31.06 34.09 22.54
C PHE A 343 31.29 35.50 23.13
N LYS A 344 32.20 36.30 22.54
CA LYS A 344 32.50 37.67 23.01
C LYS A 344 31.42 38.69 22.66
N GLN A 345 30.60 38.39 21.67
CA GLN A 345 29.51 39.23 21.19
C GLN A 345 28.21 38.45 21.26
N GLU A 346 27.14 39.08 21.72
CA GLU A 346 25.80 38.47 21.84
C GLU A 346 24.94 38.68 20.57
N ILE A 347 25.57 39.21 19.53
CA ILE A 347 24.89 39.77 18.38
C ILE A 347 25.51 39.19 17.11
N VAL A 348 24.67 38.59 16.27
CA VAL A 348 25.07 38.01 14.99
C VAL A 348 24.52 38.87 13.85
N PRO A 349 25.36 39.44 12.96
CA PRO A 349 24.86 40.14 11.78
C PRO A 349 24.24 39.15 10.79
N VAL A 350 23.05 39.50 10.26
CA VAL A 350 22.29 38.62 9.35
C VAL A 350 23.09 38.27 8.08
N SER A 351 24.02 39.11 7.66
CA SER A 351 24.93 38.85 6.52
C SER A 351 25.88 37.68 6.77
N GLN A 352 26.40 37.51 7.98
CA GLN A 352 27.24 36.36 8.35
C GLN A 352 26.41 35.08 8.37
N LEU A 353 25.19 35.15 8.91
CA LEU A 353 24.26 34.02 8.95
C LEU A 353 23.88 33.57 7.53
N ALA A 354 23.60 34.50 6.61
CA ALA A 354 23.34 34.21 5.21
C ALA A 354 24.54 33.52 4.53
N ARG A 355 25.77 34.00 4.80
CA ARG A 355 27.00 33.43 4.25
C ARG A 355 27.25 32.01 4.76
N ARG A 356 27.10 31.75 6.07
CA ARG A 356 27.28 30.42 6.66
C ARG A 356 26.26 29.42 6.11
N ARG A 357 24.99 29.83 6.03
CA ARG A 357 23.92 28.97 5.49
C ARG A 357 23.92 28.86 3.96
N ARG A 358 24.76 29.63 3.26
CA ARG A 358 24.81 29.70 1.78
C ARG A 358 23.44 30.05 1.17
N ILE A 359 22.69 30.93 1.82
CA ILE A 359 21.35 31.38 1.39
C ILE A 359 21.36 32.83 0.94
N SER A 360 20.36 33.22 0.13
CA SER A 360 20.21 34.61 -0.31
C SER A 360 19.81 35.53 0.85
N MET A 361 20.24 36.81 0.82
CA MET A 361 19.88 37.80 1.83
C MET A 361 18.36 37.90 2.07
N PRO A 362 17.48 37.92 1.04
CA PRO A 362 16.03 37.94 1.24
C PRO A 362 15.46 36.68 1.91
N GLN A 363 16.13 35.54 1.79
CA GLN A 363 15.74 34.32 2.52
C GLN A 363 16.19 34.41 3.98
N ALA A 364 17.43 34.85 4.24
CA ALA A 364 17.94 35.04 5.59
C ALA A 364 17.06 35.99 6.41
N TYR A 365 16.62 37.11 5.81
CA TYR A 365 15.68 38.03 6.47
C TYR A 365 14.34 37.37 6.82
N ARG A 366 13.74 36.60 5.91
CA ARG A 366 12.47 35.88 6.15
C ARG A 366 12.59 34.84 7.27
N GLU A 367 13.72 34.13 7.33
CA GLU A 367 13.97 33.16 8.39
C GLU A 367 14.15 33.82 9.75
N VAL A 368 14.92 34.91 9.80
CA VAL A 368 15.15 35.70 11.01
C VAL A 368 13.84 36.31 11.51
N GLU A 369 13.01 36.86 10.63
CA GLU A 369 11.67 37.35 10.96
C GLU A 369 10.77 36.22 11.51
N SER A 370 10.89 35.00 10.98
CA SER A 370 10.20 33.83 11.51
C SER A 370 10.63 33.49 12.94
N LEU A 371 11.93 33.59 13.25
CA LEU A 371 12.46 33.39 14.60
C LEU A 371 11.92 34.45 15.57
N VAL A 372 11.86 35.71 15.17
CA VAL A 372 11.31 36.81 15.99
C VAL A 372 9.83 36.59 16.27
N THR A 373 9.04 36.31 15.23
CA THR A 373 7.60 36.06 15.37
C THR A 373 7.29 34.91 16.34
N LYS A 374 8.18 33.91 16.40
CA LYS A 374 8.08 32.75 17.30
C LYS A 374 8.78 32.93 18.65
N LYS A 375 9.34 34.13 18.93
CA LYS A 375 10.03 34.51 20.17
C LYS A 375 11.34 33.75 20.44
N PHE A 376 12.03 33.30 19.40
CA PHE A 376 13.35 32.64 19.51
C PHE A 376 14.51 33.63 19.36
N ALA A 377 14.28 34.82 18.77
CA ALA A 377 15.30 35.84 18.61
C ALA A 377 14.69 37.25 18.70
N THR A 378 15.54 38.24 18.95
CA THR A 378 15.25 39.66 18.84
C THR A 378 16.15 40.28 17.78
N ILE A 379 15.62 41.26 17.05
CA ILE A 379 16.39 42.02 16.06
C ILE A 379 16.66 43.39 16.65
N HIS A 380 17.92 43.82 16.57
CA HIS A 380 18.34 45.17 16.85
C HIS A 380 18.63 45.86 15.51
N SER A 381 17.86 46.90 15.21
CA SER A 381 18.26 47.90 14.22
C SER A 381 18.83 49.07 15.01
N PRO A 382 20.06 49.54 14.72
CA PRO A 382 20.55 50.75 15.38
C PRO A 382 19.57 51.89 15.10
N ALA A 383 19.05 52.52 16.15
CA ALA A 383 18.21 53.69 16.03
C ALA A 383 19.09 54.88 15.67
N GLY A 384 19.12 55.25 14.39
CA GLY A 384 19.84 56.45 13.93
C GLY A 384 19.45 56.78 12.49
N ASP A 385 18.68 57.86 12.35
CA ASP A 385 18.27 58.61 11.15
C ASP A 385 18.01 57.85 9.84
N ALA A 386 16.81 58.10 9.30
CA ALA A 386 16.21 57.50 8.11
C ALA A 386 16.90 57.83 6.76
N SER A 387 18.21 58.05 6.72
CA SER A 387 18.95 58.49 5.54
C SER A 387 20.10 57.60 5.08
N LEU A 388 20.41 56.48 5.76
CA LEU A 388 21.43 55.52 5.30
C LEU A 388 20.90 54.07 5.31
N SER A 389 20.44 53.63 4.15
CA SER A 389 19.80 52.34 3.84
C SER A 389 20.71 51.10 3.88
N LEU A 390 21.77 51.10 4.70
CA LEU A 390 22.81 50.05 4.71
C LEU A 390 23.26 49.61 6.12
N GLN A 391 22.48 49.89 7.16
CA GLN A 391 22.85 49.39 8.50
C GLN A 391 22.63 47.87 8.60
N PRO A 392 23.60 47.11 9.16
CA PRO A 392 23.48 45.68 9.30
C PRO A 392 22.41 45.35 10.33
N VAL A 393 21.45 44.50 9.95
CA VAL A 393 20.47 43.95 10.88
C VAL A 393 21.19 42.96 11.80
N LEU A 394 21.01 43.16 13.10
CA LEU A 394 21.71 42.46 14.16
C LEU A 394 20.73 41.53 14.89
N LEU A 395 21.06 40.23 14.97
CA LEU A 395 20.25 39.19 15.61
C LEU A 395 20.80 38.89 17.01
N SER A 396 19.95 38.87 18.03
CA SER A 396 20.26 38.32 19.35
C SER A 396 19.28 37.17 19.67
N LEU A 397 19.75 36.13 20.36
CA LEU A 397 18.93 34.97 20.71
C LEU A 397 18.20 35.21 22.03
N THR A 398 16.91 34.87 22.10
CA THR A 398 16.19 34.85 23.39
C THR A 398 16.66 33.65 24.22
N PRO A 399 16.38 33.59 25.54
CA PRO A 399 16.71 32.40 26.35
C PRO A 399 16.16 31.10 25.76
N LYS A 400 14.94 31.15 25.21
CA LYS A 400 14.30 30.02 24.51
C LYS A 400 15.01 29.68 23.19
N GLY A 401 15.46 30.70 22.45
CA GLY A 401 16.32 30.57 21.27
C GLY A 401 17.61 29.83 21.56
N TRP A 402 18.30 30.31 22.60
CA TRP A 402 19.55 29.77 23.08
C TRP A 402 19.44 28.30 23.51
N GLU A 403 18.47 27.98 24.35
CA GLU A 403 18.19 26.61 24.81
C GLU A 403 18.01 25.65 23.62
N THR A 404 17.19 26.07 22.65
CA THR A 404 16.90 25.27 21.45
C THR A 404 18.13 25.10 20.58
N ALA A 405 18.91 26.16 20.38
CA ALA A 405 20.14 26.12 19.59
C ALA A 405 21.18 25.19 20.22
N CYS A 406 21.39 25.28 21.55
CA CYS A 406 22.30 24.42 22.29
C CYS A 406 21.89 22.94 22.19
N ARG A 407 20.59 22.65 22.32
CA ARG A 407 20.08 21.27 22.19
C ARG A 407 20.37 20.68 20.81
N ILE A 408 20.13 21.44 19.74
CA ILE A 408 20.38 20.98 18.36
C ILE A 408 21.88 20.75 18.15
N VAL A 409 22.74 21.70 18.55
CA VAL A 409 24.19 21.57 18.41
C VAL A 409 24.74 20.40 19.22
N ARG A 410 24.22 20.17 20.43
CA ARG A 410 24.56 18.99 21.25
C ARG A 410 24.17 17.70 20.54
N ASN A 411 22.93 17.60 20.02
CA ASN A 411 22.46 16.43 19.29
C ASN A 411 23.34 16.13 18.07
N HIS A 412 23.67 17.17 17.29
CA HIS A 412 24.57 17.09 16.14
C HIS A 412 25.92 16.47 16.51
N ARG A 413 26.60 17.08 17.49
CA ARG A 413 27.96 16.70 17.88
C ARG A 413 28.02 15.30 18.49
N LEU A 414 27.04 14.93 19.30
CA LEU A 414 26.95 13.59 19.88
C LEU A 414 26.74 12.53 18.81
N TRP A 415 25.90 12.83 17.82
CA TRP A 415 25.66 11.91 16.72
C TRP A 415 26.85 11.79 15.77
N GLU A 416 27.53 12.89 15.47
CA GLU A 416 28.79 12.86 14.72
C GLU A 416 29.85 12.00 15.43
N LEU A 417 29.98 12.17 16.74
CA LEU A 417 30.93 11.40 17.55
C LEU A 417 30.55 9.91 17.62
N TYR A 418 29.25 9.60 17.70
CA TYR A 418 28.76 8.21 17.63
C TYR A 418 29.10 7.55 16.30
N LEU A 419 28.82 8.23 15.18
CA LEU A 419 29.11 7.70 13.85
C LEU A 419 30.62 7.52 13.61
N THR A 420 31.44 8.39 14.18
CA THR A 420 32.90 8.31 14.08
C THR A 420 33.47 7.18 14.95
N ASN A 421 33.07 7.09 16.22
CA ASN A 421 33.68 6.18 17.19
C ASN A 421 33.12 4.75 17.09
N GLU A 422 31.79 4.62 17.04
CA GLU A 422 31.12 3.31 17.11
C GLU A 422 30.90 2.73 15.71
N ALA A 423 30.40 3.55 14.78
CA ALA A 423 30.13 3.10 13.42
C ALA A 423 31.36 3.20 12.48
N ARG A 424 32.49 3.75 12.97
CA ARG A 424 33.78 3.86 12.27
C ARG A 424 33.71 4.54 10.90
N TYR A 425 32.82 5.52 10.74
CA TYR A 425 32.81 6.38 9.56
C TYR A 425 33.95 7.40 9.62
N ALA A 426 34.46 7.80 8.45
CA ALA A 426 35.48 8.83 8.34
C ALA A 426 34.90 10.20 8.74
N PRO A 427 35.55 10.98 9.63
CA PRO A 427 35.00 12.23 10.18
C PRO A 427 34.48 13.22 9.12
N ASP A 428 35.18 13.29 7.99
CA ASP A 428 34.87 14.22 6.90
C ASP A 428 33.54 13.92 6.17
N HIS A 429 32.96 12.73 6.37
CA HIS A 429 31.73 12.28 5.70
C HIS A 429 30.52 12.20 6.63
N VAL A 430 30.71 12.47 7.93
CA VAL A 430 29.67 12.25 8.95
C VAL A 430 28.74 13.45 9.08
N HIS A 431 29.19 14.64 8.68
CA HIS A 431 28.47 15.90 8.87
C HIS A 431 27.08 15.92 8.22
N GLU A 432 26.99 15.49 6.96
CA GLU A 432 25.72 15.49 6.20
C GLU A 432 24.70 14.49 6.75
N ASP A 433 25.16 13.37 7.30
CA ASP A 433 24.28 12.36 7.87
C ASP A 433 23.82 12.76 9.28
N ALA A 434 24.64 13.50 10.03
CA ALA A 434 24.25 14.09 11.30
C ALA A 434 23.21 15.21 11.13
N GLU A 435 23.33 16.05 10.10
CA GLU A 435 22.38 17.12 9.80
C GLU A 435 20.95 16.59 9.53
N LYS A 436 20.82 15.39 8.94
CA LYS A 436 19.51 14.76 8.70
C LYS A 436 18.82 14.26 9.97
N ILE A 437 19.60 13.85 10.97
CA ILE A 437 19.11 13.08 12.13
C ILE A 437 18.96 13.95 13.38
N GLU A 438 19.71 15.06 13.50
CA GLU A 438 19.75 15.90 14.70
C GLU A 438 18.38 16.44 15.16
N HIS A 439 17.47 16.68 14.23
CA HIS A 439 16.11 17.19 14.48
C HIS A 439 15.12 16.14 14.99
N VAL A 440 15.45 14.85 14.81
CA VAL A 440 14.58 13.71 15.10
C VAL A 440 15.01 12.97 16.38
N LEU A 441 16.24 13.20 16.85
CA LEU A 441 16.75 12.60 18.08
C LEU A 441 15.98 13.10 19.31
N GLY A 442 15.24 12.19 19.94
CA GLY A 442 14.61 12.43 21.24
C GLY A 442 15.60 12.41 22.39
N GLU A 443 15.28 13.12 23.47
CA GLU A 443 16.12 13.23 24.69
C GLU A 443 16.57 11.87 25.25
N GLU A 444 15.72 10.86 25.22
CA GLU A 444 16.06 9.51 25.68
C GLU A 444 17.17 8.89 24.83
N THR A 445 17.07 9.00 23.50
CA THR A 445 18.07 8.51 22.56
C THR A 445 19.39 9.25 22.74
N VAL A 446 19.34 10.58 22.91
CA VAL A 446 20.53 11.43 23.14
C VAL A 446 21.25 11.00 24.42
N ARG A 447 20.53 10.82 25.54
CA ARG A 447 21.12 10.32 26.79
C ARG A 447 21.71 8.92 26.64
N ARG A 448 21.09 8.06 25.82
CA ARG A 448 21.64 6.72 25.54
C ARG A 448 22.95 6.82 24.76
N ILE A 449 23.03 7.71 23.76
CA ILE A 449 24.25 7.99 23.01
C ILE A 449 25.35 8.53 23.94
N GLU A 450 25.03 9.46 24.84
CA GLU A 450 26.00 9.99 25.82
C GLU A 450 26.59 8.90 26.71
N ARG A 451 25.77 7.95 27.17
CA ARG A 451 26.25 6.83 27.97
C ARG A 451 27.19 5.91 27.17
N ILE A 452 26.85 5.63 25.91
CA ILE A 452 27.70 4.82 25.01
C ILE A 452 29.05 5.53 24.82
N LEU A 453 29.03 6.84 24.62
CA LEU A 453 30.22 7.66 24.40
C LEU A 453 30.96 8.08 25.68
N SER A 454 30.58 7.56 26.85
CA SER A 454 31.21 7.90 28.15
C SER A 454 31.20 9.40 28.51
N ASN A 455 30.10 10.11 28.23
CA ASN A 455 29.90 11.54 28.51
C ASN A 455 31.02 12.46 27.95
N PRO A 456 31.17 12.51 26.63
CA PRO A 456 32.23 13.28 25.98
C PRO A 456 32.00 14.79 26.15
N ARG A 457 33.10 15.55 26.30
CA ARG A 457 33.05 17.03 26.36
C ARG A 457 33.37 17.70 25.03
N ARG A 458 33.95 16.98 24.07
CA ARG A 458 34.35 17.52 22.76
C ARG A 458 33.87 16.64 21.63
N ASP A 459 33.56 17.27 20.51
CA ASP A 459 33.25 16.62 19.23
C ASP A 459 34.53 16.11 18.53
N PRO A 460 34.42 15.34 17.42
CA PRO A 460 35.58 14.84 16.67
C PRO A 460 36.54 15.93 16.16
N HIS A 461 36.06 17.17 16.04
CA HIS A 461 36.82 18.33 15.58
C HIS A 461 37.35 19.20 16.73
N GLY A 462 37.18 18.76 17.98
CA GLY A 462 37.71 19.42 19.17
C GLY A 462 36.83 20.56 19.71
N LYS A 463 35.63 20.79 19.20
CA LYS A 463 34.69 21.80 19.72
C LYS A 463 33.90 21.27 20.92
N LEU A 464 33.44 22.16 21.79
CA LEU A 464 32.77 21.79 23.05
C LEU A 464 31.34 21.28 22.81
N ILE A 465 30.96 20.14 23.35
CA ILE A 465 29.57 19.70 23.31
C ILE A 465 28.78 20.50 24.37
N PRO A 466 27.73 21.27 24.01
CA PRO A 466 26.96 22.04 24.98
C PRO A 466 26.43 21.14 26.10
N SER A 467 26.67 21.51 27.35
CA SER A 467 26.22 20.76 28.51
C SER A 467 24.78 21.13 28.89
N GLN A 468 24.14 20.32 29.73
CA GLN A 468 22.83 20.66 30.28
C GLN A 468 22.85 21.99 31.06
N GLN A 469 23.97 22.33 31.70
CA GLN A 469 24.14 23.59 32.41
C GLN A 469 24.19 24.80 31.45
N ASP A 470 24.74 24.62 30.25
CA ASP A 470 24.78 25.67 29.21
C ASP A 470 23.40 25.91 28.58
N ILE A 471 22.57 24.86 28.56
CA ILE A 471 21.16 24.91 28.16
C ILE A 471 20.33 25.67 29.22
N ASP A 472 20.53 25.34 30.50
CA ASP A 472 19.72 25.84 31.62
C ASP A 472 20.10 27.26 32.07
N ARG A 473 21.36 27.70 31.86
CA ARG A 473 21.81 29.04 32.26
C ARG A 473 21.01 30.14 31.56
N GLY A 474 20.61 29.92 30.30
CA GLY A 474 20.18 30.99 29.41
C GLY A 474 21.33 31.99 29.21
N PHE A 475 21.67 32.34 27.97
CA PHE A 475 22.79 33.28 27.76
C PHE A 475 22.36 34.69 28.22
N VAL A 476 22.58 34.99 29.49
CA VAL A 476 22.45 36.30 30.12
C VAL A 476 23.62 36.41 31.10
N ALA A 477 24.64 37.18 30.71
CA ALA A 477 25.76 37.71 31.51
C ALA A 477 26.53 36.73 32.42
#